data_AF-A0A1W9GZF8-F1
#
_entry.id   AF-A0A1W9GZF8-F1
#
_cell.length_a   1.000
_cell.length_b   1.000
_cell.length_c   1.000
_cell.angle_alpha   90.00
_cell.angle_beta   90.00
_cell.angle_gamma   90.00
#
_symmetry.space_group_name_H-M   'P 1'
#
loop_
_entity.id
_entity.type
_entity.pdbx_description
1 polymer ?
#
loop_
_entity_poly.entity_id
_entity_poly.type
_entity_poly.pdbx_seq_one_letter_code
_entity_poly.pdbx_strand_id
1 'polypeptide(L)'
;MTIRVEDIHDLDFSDVAIGEKLSPIHPGEILRKEFLIPLKLTPHALSQALQVPAPRINDIVRERRAITVDTALRLARFFGTRAEFWMGLQTDYDMAIAR
;
A
#
# COMPACT_ATOMS: atom_id res chain seq x y z
N MET A 1 -15.06 -21.18 19.90
CA MET A 1 -15.95 -20.04 20.17
C MET A 1 -16.58 -19.63 18.86
N THR A 2 -17.86 -19.91 18.68
CA THR A 2 -18.64 -19.62 17.46
C THR A 2 -19.60 -18.48 17.80
N ILE A 3 -19.40 -17.31 17.19
CA ILE A 3 -20.30 -16.16 17.34
C ILE A 3 -21.34 -16.26 16.22
N ARG A 4 -22.63 -16.14 16.56
CA ARG A 4 -23.70 -16.12 15.55
C ARG A 4 -23.86 -14.68 15.04
N VAL A 5 -24.18 -14.53 13.76
CA VAL A 5 -24.32 -13.20 13.12
C VAL A 5 -25.42 -12.36 13.78
N GLU A 6 -26.45 -13.02 14.32
CA GLU A 6 -27.54 -12.38 15.08
C GLU A 6 -27.07 -11.73 16.39
N ASP A 7 -25.99 -12.23 16.99
CA ASP A 7 -25.45 -11.73 18.26
C ASP A 7 -24.60 -10.45 18.06
N ILE A 8 -24.27 -10.06 16.82
CA ILE A 8 -23.40 -8.91 16.52
C ILE A 8 -24.05 -7.58 16.89
N HIS A 9 -25.38 -7.51 16.85
CA HIS A 9 -26.11 -6.26 17.09
C HIS A 9 -26.02 -5.73 18.53
N ASP A 10 -25.75 -6.62 19.49
CA ASP A 10 -25.64 -6.29 20.92
C ASP A 10 -24.19 -6.16 21.40
N LEU A 11 -23.22 -6.28 20.49
CA LEU A 11 -21.81 -6.09 20.84
C LEU A 11 -21.46 -4.61 20.87
N ASP A 12 -21.12 -4.12 22.06
CA ASP A 12 -20.51 -2.82 22.25
C ASP A 12 -19.05 -2.87 21.81
N PHE A 13 -18.72 -2.15 20.74
CA PHE A 13 -17.34 -2.01 20.22
C PHE A 13 -16.73 -0.64 20.58
N SER A 14 -17.37 0.13 21.46
CA SER A 14 -16.89 1.47 21.84
C SER A 14 -15.54 1.45 22.56
N ASP A 15 -15.17 0.31 23.16
CA ASP A 15 -13.88 0.02 23.79
C ASP A 15 -12.78 -0.34 22.77
N VAL A 16 -13.14 -0.75 21.55
CA VAL A 16 -12.21 -1.10 20.48
C VAL A 16 -12.07 0.02 19.44
N ALA A 17 -13.16 0.74 19.16
CA ALA A 17 -13.22 1.82 18.19
C ALA A 17 -12.96 3.17 18.86
N ILE A 18 -11.69 3.46 19.16
CA ILE A 18 -11.24 4.85 19.27
C ILE A 18 -11.56 5.52 17.93
N GLY A 19 -12.50 6.47 17.91
CA GLY A 19 -12.96 7.19 16.71
C GLY A 19 -11.90 8.06 16.02
N GLU A 20 -10.61 7.73 16.18
CA GLU A 20 -9.50 8.39 15.51
C GLU A 20 -9.40 7.90 14.07
N LYS A 21 -9.36 8.87 13.14
CA LYS A 21 -9.09 8.64 11.73
C LYS A 21 -7.66 8.10 11.60
N LEU A 22 -7.51 6.86 11.17
CA LEU A 22 -6.20 6.26 10.88
C LEU A 22 -5.45 7.14 9.86
N SER A 23 -4.15 7.33 10.11
CA SER A 23 -3.27 8.06 9.19
C SER A 23 -3.30 7.40 7.79
N PRO A 24 -3.41 8.18 6.70
CA PRO A 24 -3.34 7.65 5.35
C PRO A 24 -2.03 6.90 5.11
N ILE A 25 -2.11 5.67 4.58
CA ILE A 25 -0.92 4.86 4.27
C ILE A 25 -0.51 5.11 2.83
N HIS A 26 0.69 5.66 2.63
CA HIS A 26 1.22 5.90 1.28
C HIS A 26 1.56 4.55 0.61
N PRO A 27 1.28 4.33 -0.69
CA PRO A 27 1.57 3.06 -1.37
C PRO A 27 3.04 2.66 -1.36
N GLY A 28 3.92 3.65 -1.34
CA GLY A 28 5.36 3.49 -1.15
C GLY A 28 5.77 2.88 0.20
N GLU A 29 4.98 3.12 1.25
CA GLU A 29 5.18 2.45 2.54
C GLU A 29 4.89 0.96 2.42
N ILE A 30 3.77 0.59 1.77
CA ILE A 30 3.41 -0.80 1.48
C ILE A 30 4.48 -1.47 0.62
N LEU A 31 4.92 -0.81 -0.46
CA LEU A 31 6.02 -1.31 -1.30
C LEU A 31 7.28 -1.60 -0.46
N ARG A 32 7.63 -0.72 0.47
CA ARG A 32 8.82 -0.88 1.32
C ARG A 32 8.64 -2.01 2.34
N LYS A 33 7.54 -1.98 3.12
CA LYS A 33 7.32 -2.87 4.27
C LYS A 33 6.89 -4.28 3.88
N GLU A 34 6.01 -4.40 2.89
CA GLU A 34 5.41 -5.68 2.52
C GLU A 34 6.17 -6.41 1.40
N PHE A 35 6.97 -5.70 0.61
CA PHE A 35 7.69 -6.29 -0.53
C PHE A 35 9.21 -6.18 -0.38
N LEU A 36 9.76 -4.96 -0.29
CA LEU A 36 11.22 -4.79 -0.31
C LEU A 36 11.93 -5.39 0.90
N ILE A 37 11.44 -5.13 2.12
CA ILE A 37 12.06 -5.64 3.35
C ILE A 37 12.00 -7.18 3.43
N PRO A 38 10.84 -7.84 3.24
CA PRO A 38 10.76 -9.31 3.29
C PRO A 38 11.60 -9.99 2.21
N LEU A 39 11.68 -9.40 1.02
CA LEU A 39 12.47 -9.93 -0.10
C LEU A 39 13.95 -9.54 -0.05
N LYS A 40 14.38 -8.77 0.96
CA LYS A 40 15.74 -8.20 1.07
C LYS A 40 16.18 -7.47 -0.20
N LEU A 41 15.24 -6.81 -0.86
CA LEU A 41 15.44 -6.13 -2.14
C LEU A 41 15.69 -4.63 -1.91
N THR A 42 16.76 -4.08 -2.48
CA THR A 42 17.03 -2.64 -2.39
C THR A 42 16.18 -1.86 -3.41
N PRO A 43 15.81 -0.59 -3.13
CA PRO A 43 15.13 0.26 -4.12
C PRO A 43 15.90 0.40 -5.43
N HIS A 44 17.24 0.43 -5.36
CA HIS A 44 18.10 0.45 -6.53
C HIS A 44 18.00 -0.84 -7.34
N ALA A 45 18.07 -2.00 -6.70
CA ALA A 45 17.90 -3.29 -7.37
C ALA A 45 16.52 -3.41 -8.04
N LEU A 46 15.45 -2.98 -7.36
CA LEU A 46 14.12 -2.92 -7.95
C LEU A 46 14.09 -1.99 -9.18
N SER A 47 14.72 -0.81 -9.10
CA SER A 47 14.74 0.12 -10.25
C SER A 47 15.41 -0.48 -11.49
N GLN A 48 16.48 -1.26 -11.32
CA GLN A 48 17.14 -1.97 -12.41
C GLN A 48 16.21 -3.04 -12.99
N ALA A 49 15.56 -3.83 -12.13
CA ALA A 49 14.64 -4.88 -12.56
C ALA A 49 13.41 -4.34 -13.31
N LEU A 50 12.89 -3.17 -12.89
CA LEU A 50 11.76 -2.50 -13.55
C LEU A 50 12.18 -1.67 -14.77
N GLN A 51 13.48 -1.53 -15.03
CA GLN A 51 14.05 -0.67 -16.08
C GLN A 51 13.55 0.78 -15.99
N VAL A 52 13.60 1.35 -14.78
CA VAL A 52 13.22 2.75 -14.52
C VAL A 52 14.36 3.47 -13.81
N PRO A 53 14.44 4.81 -13.90
CA PRO A 53 15.45 5.56 -13.16
C PRO A 53 15.38 5.29 -11.66
N ALA A 54 16.52 5.06 -11.02
CA ALA A 54 16.60 4.80 -9.57
C ALA A 54 15.92 5.87 -8.70
N PRO A 55 15.99 7.18 -9.02
CA PRO A 55 15.23 8.21 -8.29
C PRO A 55 13.73 7.93 -8.23
N ARG A 56 13.14 7.35 -9.28
CA ARG A 56 11.70 7.06 -9.32
C ARG A 56 11.28 6.12 -8.19
N ILE A 57 11.96 4.98 -8.05
CA ILE A 57 11.65 4.01 -6.99
C ILE A 57 12.05 4.56 -5.63
N ASN A 58 13.19 5.24 -5.54
CA ASN A 58 13.65 5.90 -4.32
C ASN A 58 12.65 6.92 -3.77
N ASP A 59 12.02 7.71 -4.62
CA ASP A 59 11.02 8.70 -4.21
C ASP A 59 9.72 8.04 -3.79
N ILE A 60 9.30 6.96 -4.48
CA ILE A 60 8.11 6.19 -4.12
C ILE A 60 8.27 5.60 -2.72
N VAL A 61 9.36 4.86 -2.45
CA VAL A 61 9.59 4.22 -1.14
C VAL A 61 9.85 5.22 -0.01
N ARG A 62 10.18 6.47 -0.34
CA ARG A 62 10.29 7.58 0.61
C ARG A 62 9.01 8.41 0.71
N GLU A 63 7.94 7.97 0.07
CA GLU A 63 6.62 8.58 0.17
C GLU A 63 6.58 10.02 -0.40
N ARG A 64 7.46 10.31 -1.37
CA ARG A 64 7.60 11.61 -2.04
C ARG A 64 7.03 11.63 -3.45
N ARG A 65 6.62 10.47 -3.96
CA ARG A 65 6.12 10.29 -5.33
C ARG A 65 5.02 9.24 -5.34
N ALA A 66 3.94 9.59 -6.02
CA ALA A 66 2.83 8.69 -6.31
C ALA A 66 3.23 7.56 -7.29
N ILE A 67 2.55 6.42 -7.16
CA ILE A 67 2.62 5.33 -8.14
C ILE A 67 1.77 5.71 -9.36
N THR A 68 2.40 5.77 -10.52
CA THR A 68 1.72 5.97 -11.81
C THR A 68 1.27 4.63 -12.41
N VAL A 69 0.36 4.66 -13.39
CA VAL A 69 -0.09 3.46 -14.12
C VAL A 69 1.08 2.66 -14.73
N ASP A 70 2.05 3.33 -15.37
CA ASP A 70 3.28 2.68 -15.89
C ASP A 70 4.05 1.95 -14.76
N THR A 71 4.17 2.59 -13.59
CA THR A 71 4.87 1.99 -12.45
C THR A 71 4.07 0.82 -11.86
N ALA A 72 2.75 0.94 -11.76
CA ALA A 72 1.86 -0.12 -11.30
C ALA A 72 1.95 -1.37 -12.19
N LEU A 73 1.94 -1.21 -13.53
CA LEU A 73 2.10 -2.32 -14.47
C LEU A 73 3.46 -3.02 -14.34
N ARG A 74 4.54 -2.25 -14.14
CA ARG A 74 5.88 -2.80 -13.92
C ARG A 74 5.99 -3.56 -12.60
N LEU A 75 5.45 -2.99 -11.51
CA LEU A 75 5.40 -3.63 -10.20
C LEU A 75 4.57 -4.91 -10.24
N ALA A 76 3.41 -4.88 -10.89
CA ALA A 76 2.53 -6.03 -11.10
C ALA A 76 3.28 -7.18 -11.79
N ARG A 77 3.95 -6.88 -12.91
CA ARG A 77 4.74 -7.87 -13.64
C ARG A 77 5.90 -8.46 -12.80
N PHE A 78 6.58 -7.63 -12.03
CA PHE A 78 7.75 -8.07 -11.24
C PHE A 78 7.36 -8.89 -10.00
N PHE A 79 6.33 -8.47 -9.27
CA PHE A 79 5.91 -9.10 -8.02
C PHE A 79 4.80 -10.16 -8.21
N GLY A 80 4.31 -10.37 -9.44
CA GLY A 80 3.20 -11.29 -9.70
C GLY A 80 1.87 -10.81 -9.11
N THR A 81 1.69 -9.49 -9.00
CA THR A 81 0.45 -8.87 -8.51
C THR A 81 -0.35 -8.28 -9.68
N ARG A 82 -1.50 -7.66 -9.38
CA ARG A 82 -2.33 -6.95 -10.37
C ARG A 82 -1.99 -5.46 -10.36
N ALA A 83 -2.07 -4.77 -11.50
CA ALA A 83 -1.79 -3.33 -11.55
C ALA A 83 -2.82 -2.52 -10.75
N GLU A 84 -4.07 -3.00 -10.72
CA GLU A 84 -5.20 -2.45 -9.98
C GLU A 84 -4.97 -2.48 -8.48
N PHE A 85 -4.18 -3.43 -7.96
CA PHE A 85 -3.78 -3.44 -6.56
C PHE A 85 -2.98 -2.17 -6.22
N TRP A 86 -1.96 -1.85 -7.01
CA TRP A 86 -1.12 -0.66 -6.79
C TRP A 86 -1.88 0.65 -7.03
N MET A 87 -2.72 0.69 -8.07
CA MET A 87 -3.55 1.86 -8.34
C MET A 87 -4.65 2.06 -7.29
N GLY A 88 -5.18 0.98 -6.72
CA GLY A 88 -6.12 1.02 -5.60
C GLY A 88 -5.48 1.68 -4.38
N LEU A 89 -4.29 1.21 -3.98
CA LEU A 89 -3.54 1.84 -2.88
C LEU A 89 -3.31 3.34 -3.11
N GLN A 90 -2.92 3.73 -4.33
CA GLN A 90 -2.71 5.14 -4.66
C GLN A 90 -4.00 5.95 -4.57
N THR A 91 -5.10 5.40 -5.09
CA THR A 91 -6.41 6.04 -5.05
C THR A 91 -6.90 6.22 -3.62
N ASP A 92 -6.77 5.18 -2.79
CA ASP A 92 -7.17 5.22 -1.38
C ASP A 92 -6.36 6.27 -0.61
N TYR A 93 -5.05 6.33 -0.85
CA TYR A 93 -4.18 7.34 -0.25
C TYR A 93 -4.57 8.76 -0.70
N ASP A 94 -4.73 8.97 -2.01
CA ASP A 94 -5.07 10.28 -2.58
C ASP A 94 -6.43 10.78 -2.06
N MET A 95 -7.42 9.88 -1.93
CA MET A 95 -8.73 10.20 -1.33
C MET A 95 -8.60 10.53 0.15
N ALA A 96 -7.75 9.82 0.89
CA ALA A 96 -7.60 10.01 2.32
C ALA A 96 -6.88 11.33 2.68
N ILE A 97 -5.92 11.78 1.87
CA ILE A 97 -5.24 13.08 2.06
C ILE A 97 -6.04 14.27 1.53
N ALA A 98 -6.95 14.05 0.58
CA ALA A 98 -7.82 15.11 0.05
C ALA A 98 -9.03 15.42 0.96
N ARG A 99 -9.32 14.55 1.93
CA ARG A 99 -10.39 14.70 2.94
C ARG A 99 -9.88 15.33 4.22
#